data_AF-A0A9Q0YIS1-F1
#
_entry.id   AF-A0A9Q0YIS1-F1
#
_cell.length_a   1.000
_cell.length_b   1.000
_cell.length_c   1.000
_cell.angle_alpha   90.00
_cell.angle_beta   90.00
_cell.angle_gamma   90.00
#
_symmetry.space_group_name_H-M   'P 1'
#
loop_
_entity.id
_entity.type
_entity.pdbx_description
1 polymer ?
#
loop_
_entity_poly.entity_id
_entity_poly.type
_entity_poly.pdbx_seq_one_letter_code
_entity_poly.pdbx_strand_id
1 'polypeptide(L)'
;MSTDLLAFLTSTVFFVWSIRGFHHLNMHFGPRRDTKPLHARRIHETTLKRLAQTRSDIIFLSNCKKLDIVPKGLRVRNPLNHTSSKGYVSKAQRICDHAYLQLRNQALKAAYCKQSELSALRDESSSTLQNVITDVSPHEVFGALNACYRAHFRKCMQRKNDKLDRIRAEDRVLKHLDHTLAPTSNIILRRNRSRHTSTRQTNIANLSNYTLSNGEQRLLSRGLSFCPSRDLNPVGLCQDMEQYLRRIKLKEYFQNDDTNSSPKPH
;
A
#
# COMPACT_ATOMS: atom_id res chain seq x y z
N MET A 1 10.43 7.37 41.12
CA MET A 1 10.36 7.90 39.75
C MET A 1 11.78 8.06 39.22
N SER A 2 12.30 7.14 38.41
CA SER A 2 13.47 7.35 37.52
C SER A 2 13.97 6.01 36.93
N THR A 3 13.16 5.35 36.10
CA THR A 3 13.62 4.20 35.29
C THR A 3 13.21 4.28 33.82
N ASP A 4 12.26 5.14 33.47
CA ASP A 4 11.70 5.17 32.10
C ASP A 4 12.46 6.09 31.12
N LEU A 5 13.37 6.92 31.62
CA LEU A 5 14.16 7.84 30.80
C LEU A 5 15.40 7.18 30.15
N LEU A 6 15.90 6.09 30.74
CA LEU A 6 17.09 5.38 30.22
C LEU A 6 16.76 4.44 29.05
N ALA A 7 15.52 3.97 28.92
CA ALA A 7 15.08 3.17 27.77
C ALA A 7 14.85 4.01 26.50
N PHE A 8 14.66 5.32 26.63
CA PHE A 8 14.39 6.21 25.49
C PHE A 8 15.69 6.72 24.82
N LEU A 9 16.78 6.84 25.57
CA LEU A 9 18.05 7.36 25.06
C LEU A 9 18.91 6.30 24.33
N THR A 10 18.73 5.00 24.61
CA THR A 10 19.46 3.94 23.89
C THR A 10 18.88 3.64 22.51
N SER A 11 17.61 3.99 22.27
CA SER A 11 16.93 3.79 20.98
C SER A 11 17.28 4.87 19.93
N THR A 12 17.69 6.05 20.37
CA THR A 12 18.03 7.18 19.49
C THR A 12 19.46 7.15 18.97
N VAL A 13 20.41 6.51 19.69
CA VAL A 13 21.80 6.39 19.22
C VAL A 13 21.97 5.33 18.11
N PHE A 14 21.12 4.30 18.06
CA PHE A 14 21.06 3.37 16.91
C PHE A 14 20.47 4.01 15.64
N PHE A 15 19.85 5.18 15.76
CA PHE A 15 19.06 5.80 14.69
C PHE A 15 19.90 6.49 13.62
N VAL A 16 21.19 6.78 13.89
CA VAL A 16 22.09 7.44 12.93
C VAL A 16 22.96 6.43 12.16
N TRP A 17 23.20 5.24 12.70
CA TRP A 17 24.07 4.26 12.03
C TRP A 17 23.35 3.40 10.96
N SER A 18 22.02 3.30 11.01
CA SER A 18 21.25 2.42 10.10
C SER A 18 20.82 3.08 8.78
N ILE A 19 21.06 4.38 8.59
CA ILE A 19 20.63 5.12 7.38
C ILE A 19 21.69 5.10 6.26
N ARG A 20 22.91 4.58 6.53
CA ARG A 20 24.03 4.61 5.57
C ARG A 20 24.39 3.27 4.92
N GLY A 21 23.53 2.25 5.02
CA GLY A 21 23.77 0.90 4.50
C GLY A 21 22.71 0.36 3.54
N PHE A 22 22.03 1.23 2.77
CA PHE A 22 20.93 0.85 1.87
C PHE A 22 21.31 0.96 0.38
N HIS A 23 22.53 0.55 0.04
CA HIS A 23 22.89 0.22 -1.35
C HIS A 23 23.30 -1.25 -1.39
N HIS A 24 22.58 -2.04 -2.19
CA HIS A 24 22.89 -3.43 -2.55
C HIS A 24 22.84 -4.49 -1.43
N LEU A 25 21.64 -4.85 -0.99
CA LEU A 25 21.35 -6.26 -0.64
C LEU A 25 20.61 -6.90 -1.81
N ASN A 26 21.33 -7.02 -2.93
CA ASN A 26 20.96 -7.95 -3.98
C ASN A 26 21.41 -9.34 -3.48
N MET A 27 20.61 -9.94 -2.59
CA MET A 27 20.84 -11.32 -2.19
C MET A 27 20.58 -12.19 -3.42
N HIS A 28 21.67 -12.51 -4.13
CA HIS A 28 21.70 -13.52 -5.18
C HIS A 28 21.30 -14.85 -4.55
N PHE A 29 20.01 -15.17 -4.64
CA PHE A 29 19.60 -16.56 -4.68
C PHE A 29 19.98 -17.05 -6.07
N GLY A 30 20.87 -18.03 -6.10
CA GLY A 30 21.33 -18.69 -7.32
C GLY A 30 20.19 -19.25 -8.17
N PRO A 31 20.52 -19.92 -9.29
CA PRO A 31 19.56 -20.27 -10.33
C PRO A 31 18.34 -21.03 -9.77
N ARG A 32 17.17 -20.61 -10.25
CA ARG A 32 15.80 -21.09 -9.97
C ARG A 32 15.66 -22.63 -9.95
N ARG A 33 16.13 -23.32 -8.91
CA ARG A 33 16.00 -24.79 -8.81
C ARG A 33 15.20 -25.29 -7.60
N ASP A 34 15.06 -24.51 -6.53
CA ASP A 34 14.36 -24.98 -5.33
C ASP A 34 13.00 -24.27 -5.14
N THR A 35 11.94 -24.92 -5.62
CA THR A 35 10.55 -24.40 -5.56
C THR A 35 10.01 -24.29 -4.13
N LYS A 36 10.42 -25.20 -3.23
CA LYS A 36 9.94 -25.32 -1.85
C LYS A 36 10.38 -24.17 -0.92
N PRO A 37 11.68 -23.82 -0.78
CA PRO A 37 12.13 -22.71 0.07
C PRO A 37 11.56 -21.37 -0.37
N LEU A 38 11.52 -21.12 -1.68
CA LEU A 38 10.99 -19.88 -2.23
C LEU A 38 9.49 -19.73 -1.95
N HIS A 39 8.73 -20.83 -2.08
CA HIS A 39 7.31 -20.85 -1.79
C HIS A 39 7.02 -20.58 -0.31
N ALA A 40 7.71 -21.27 0.60
CA ALA A 40 7.58 -21.07 2.05
C ALA A 40 7.90 -19.62 2.45
N ARG A 41 8.98 -19.04 1.89
CA ARG A 41 9.34 -17.64 2.12
C ARG A 41 8.25 -16.68 1.63
N ARG A 42 7.70 -16.91 0.44
CA ARG A 42 6.64 -16.06 -0.12
C ARG A 42 5.38 -16.11 0.75
N ILE A 43 4.97 -17.30 1.20
CA ILE A 43 3.86 -17.44 2.14
C ILE A 43 4.12 -16.60 3.38
N HIS A 44 5.27 -16.78 4.03
CA HIS A 44 5.60 -16.04 5.24
C HIS A 44 5.61 -14.52 5.02
N GLU A 45 6.20 -14.04 3.93
CA GLU A 45 6.21 -12.62 3.58
C GLU A 45 4.79 -12.07 3.35
N THR A 46 3.92 -12.82 2.66
CA THR A 46 2.53 -12.39 2.45
C THR A 46 1.75 -12.34 3.77
N THR A 47 1.95 -13.31 4.66
CA THR A 47 1.37 -13.33 6.00
C THR A 47 1.83 -12.11 6.81
N LEU A 48 3.13 -11.79 6.79
CA LEU A 48 3.66 -10.58 7.43
C LEU A 48 3.04 -9.29 6.88
N LYS A 49 2.90 -9.16 5.54
CA LYS A 49 2.25 -7.99 4.92
C LYS A 49 0.79 -7.86 5.35
N ARG A 50 0.04 -8.96 5.38
CA ARG A 50 -1.35 -8.99 5.85
C ARG A 50 -1.44 -8.63 7.33
N LEU A 51 -0.54 -9.16 8.17
CA LEU A 51 -0.47 -8.85 9.59
C LEU A 51 -0.16 -7.36 9.83
N ALA A 52 0.76 -6.78 9.06
CA ALA A 52 1.08 -5.36 9.09
C ALA A 52 -0.15 -4.49 8.76
N GLN A 53 -0.89 -4.87 7.71
CA GLN A 53 -2.11 -4.19 7.32
C GLN A 53 -3.16 -4.26 8.43
N THR A 54 -3.48 -5.45 8.93
CA THR A 54 -4.48 -5.66 9.99
C THR A 54 -4.12 -4.89 11.27
N ARG A 55 -2.87 -4.92 11.72
CA ARG A 55 -2.41 -4.15 12.88
C ARG A 55 -2.56 -2.64 12.66
N SER A 56 -2.24 -2.15 11.46
CA SER A 56 -2.44 -0.73 11.13
C SER A 56 -3.93 -0.36 11.10
N ASP A 57 -4.80 -1.27 10.65
CA ASP A 57 -6.25 -1.07 10.66
C ASP A 57 -6.81 -1.01 12.08
N ILE A 58 -6.34 -1.87 12.99
CA ILE A 58 -6.71 -1.85 14.41
C ILE A 58 -6.35 -0.51 15.05
N ILE A 59 -5.11 -0.04 14.86
CA ILE A 59 -4.67 1.24 15.44
C ILE A 59 -5.52 2.38 14.87
N PHE A 60 -5.77 2.39 13.56
CA PHE A 60 -6.61 3.39 12.92
C PHE A 60 -8.04 3.40 13.48
N LEU A 61 -8.70 2.24 13.56
CA LEU A 61 -10.06 2.11 14.08
C LEU A 61 -10.15 2.45 15.58
N SER A 62 -9.14 2.07 16.35
CA SER A 62 -9.01 2.42 17.77
C SER A 62 -8.91 3.94 17.95
N ASN A 63 -8.07 4.61 17.15
CA ASN A 63 -7.98 6.06 17.17
C ASN A 63 -9.29 6.73 16.74
N CYS A 64 -9.97 6.19 15.72
CA CYS A 64 -11.29 6.67 15.33
C CYS A 64 -12.32 6.53 16.46
N LYS A 65 -12.27 5.42 17.21
CA LYS A 65 -13.13 5.21 18.39
C LYS A 65 -12.83 6.22 19.51
N LYS A 66 -11.56 6.50 19.79
CA LYS A 66 -11.16 7.48 20.82
C LYS A 66 -11.60 8.91 20.51
N LEU A 67 -11.58 9.28 19.23
CA LEU A 67 -11.94 10.62 18.75
C LEU A 67 -13.44 10.75 18.42
N ASP A 68 -14.20 9.69 18.65
CA ASP A 68 -15.58 9.51 18.21
C ASP A 68 -15.84 9.83 16.71
N ILE A 69 -14.87 9.48 15.87
CA ILE A 69 -14.95 9.66 14.43
C ILE A 69 -15.41 8.35 13.78
N VAL A 70 -16.29 8.48 12.77
CA VAL A 70 -16.65 7.37 11.87
C VAL A 70 -16.00 7.58 10.50
N PRO A 71 -15.11 6.66 10.06
CA PRO A 71 -14.54 6.68 8.72
C PRO A 71 -15.62 6.62 7.64
N LYS A 72 -15.46 7.39 6.54
CA LYS A 72 -16.44 7.44 5.44
C LYS A 72 -16.87 6.06 4.90
N GLY A 73 -15.95 5.11 4.81
CA GLY A 73 -16.24 3.76 4.32
C GLY A 73 -17.13 2.89 5.24
N LEU A 74 -17.43 3.37 6.46
CA LEU A 74 -18.35 2.72 7.40
C LEU A 74 -19.63 3.53 7.60
N ARG A 75 -19.78 4.66 6.87
CA ARG A 75 -21.00 5.47 6.92
C ARG A 75 -22.04 4.84 6.00
N VAL A 76 -23.16 4.42 6.56
CA VAL A 76 -24.40 4.08 5.83
C VAL A 76 -25.06 5.39 5.39
N ARG A 77 -25.62 5.47 4.18
CA ARG A 77 -26.33 6.68 3.75
C ARG A 77 -27.74 6.66 4.34
N ASN A 78 -28.20 7.81 4.85
CA ASN A 78 -29.59 7.93 5.28
C ASN A 78 -30.53 7.83 4.06
N PRO A 79 -31.41 6.81 3.99
CA PRO A 79 -32.27 6.60 2.83
C PRO A 79 -33.37 7.66 2.72
N LEU A 80 -33.75 8.30 3.82
CA LEU A 80 -34.81 9.30 3.87
C LEU A 80 -34.29 10.73 3.72
N ASN A 81 -33.02 10.94 3.39
CA ASN A 81 -32.39 12.26 3.37
C ASN A 81 -33.00 13.24 2.35
N HIS A 82 -33.79 12.73 1.40
CA HIS A 82 -34.47 13.52 0.36
C HIS A 82 -35.95 13.76 0.67
N THR A 83 -36.45 13.27 1.80
CA THR A 83 -37.85 13.42 2.19
C THR A 83 -38.11 14.83 2.74
N SER A 84 -39.28 15.40 2.42
CA SER A 84 -39.70 16.74 2.86
C SER A 84 -39.91 16.85 4.37
N SER A 85 -40.26 15.75 5.04
CA SER A 85 -40.48 15.72 6.49
C SER A 85 -39.17 15.65 7.28
N LYS A 86 -38.76 16.81 7.81
CA LYS A 86 -37.56 16.96 8.65
C LYS A 86 -37.56 16.05 9.90
N GLY A 87 -38.74 15.72 10.45
CA GLY A 87 -38.87 14.84 11.61
C GLY A 87 -38.47 13.39 11.32
N TYR A 88 -38.87 12.85 10.17
CA TYR A 88 -38.46 11.50 9.77
C TYR A 88 -36.99 11.46 9.35
N VAL A 89 -36.50 12.51 8.66
CA VAL A 89 -35.09 12.64 8.29
C VAL A 89 -34.19 12.57 9.53
N SER A 90 -34.51 13.34 10.57
CA SER A 90 -33.71 13.38 11.80
C SER A 90 -33.76 12.05 12.58
N LYS A 91 -34.92 11.42 12.67
CA LYS A 91 -35.06 10.10 13.32
C LYS A 91 -34.27 9.03 12.57
N ALA A 92 -34.37 8.99 11.25
CA ALA A 92 -33.59 8.07 10.41
C ALA A 92 -32.08 8.34 10.53
N GLN A 93 -31.67 9.61 10.58
CA GLN A 93 -30.26 9.97 10.75
C GLN A 93 -29.70 9.42 12.06
N ARG A 94 -30.43 9.55 13.18
CA ARG A 94 -30.00 8.99 14.48
C ARG A 94 -29.84 7.47 14.44
N ILE A 95 -30.71 6.77 13.72
CA ILE A 95 -30.61 5.31 13.52
C ILE A 95 -29.34 4.99 12.72
N CYS A 96 -29.09 5.72 11.63
CA CYS A 96 -27.88 5.54 10.83
C CYS A 96 -26.62 5.84 11.66
N ASP A 97 -26.62 6.91 12.46
CA ASP A 97 -25.49 7.29 13.33
C ASP A 97 -25.17 6.17 14.34
N HIS A 98 -26.21 5.60 14.99
CA HIS A 98 -26.05 4.45 15.87
C HIS A 98 -25.50 3.23 15.12
N ALA A 99 -26.00 2.95 13.93
CA ALA A 99 -25.53 1.84 13.09
C ALA A 99 -24.04 1.99 12.73
N TYR A 100 -23.55 3.21 12.45
CA TYR A 100 -22.12 3.43 12.13
C TYR A 100 -21.20 3.06 13.30
N LEU A 101 -21.61 3.41 14.52
CA LEU A 101 -20.84 3.13 15.74
C LEU A 101 -20.76 1.61 15.98
N GLN A 102 -21.87 0.91 15.77
CA GLN A 102 -21.94 -0.55 15.84
C GLN A 102 -21.03 -1.20 14.78
N LEU A 103 -21.12 -0.76 13.53
CA LEU A 103 -20.26 -1.24 12.44
C LEU A 103 -18.78 -1.00 12.70
N ARG A 104 -18.41 0.17 13.24
CA ARG A 104 -17.02 0.47 13.66
C ARG A 104 -16.54 -0.51 14.72
N ASN A 105 -17.35 -0.77 15.75
CA ASN A 105 -17.00 -1.68 16.83
C ASN A 105 -16.90 -3.13 16.34
N GLN A 106 -17.81 -3.56 15.47
CA GLN A 106 -17.77 -4.88 14.85
C GLN A 106 -16.55 -5.04 13.93
N ALA A 107 -16.23 -4.03 13.12
CA ALA A 107 -15.04 -4.03 12.27
C ALA A 107 -13.75 -4.11 13.12
N LEU A 108 -13.71 -3.41 14.26
CA LEU A 108 -12.59 -3.49 15.20
C LEU A 108 -12.46 -4.89 15.81
N LYS A 109 -13.58 -5.50 16.24
CA LYS A 109 -13.60 -6.87 16.75
C LYS A 109 -13.11 -7.87 15.69
N ALA A 110 -13.64 -7.77 14.47
CA ALA A 110 -13.23 -8.62 13.34
C ALA A 110 -11.73 -8.45 13.02
N ALA A 111 -11.20 -7.23 13.10
CA ALA A 111 -9.77 -6.99 12.90
C ALA A 111 -8.90 -7.66 13.97
N TYR A 112 -9.32 -7.64 15.24
CA TYR A 112 -8.63 -8.38 16.31
C TYR A 112 -8.68 -9.89 16.12
N CYS A 113 -9.84 -10.46 15.76
CA CYS A 113 -9.95 -11.89 15.43
C CYS A 113 -8.98 -12.26 14.30
N LYS A 114 -8.98 -11.47 13.21
CA LYS A 114 -8.07 -11.65 12.07
C LYS A 114 -6.60 -11.49 12.45
N GLN A 115 -6.27 -10.62 13.40
CA GLN A 115 -4.90 -10.51 13.90
C GLN A 115 -4.47 -11.81 14.59
N SER A 116 -5.34 -12.41 15.41
CA SER A 116 -5.06 -13.67 16.10
C SER A 116 -4.81 -14.81 15.12
N GLU A 117 -5.67 -14.94 14.10
CA GLU A 117 -5.51 -15.93 13.02
C GLU A 117 -4.19 -15.73 12.26
N LEU A 118 -3.86 -14.48 11.90
CA LEU A 118 -2.64 -14.18 11.17
C LEU A 118 -1.37 -14.35 12.03
N SER A 119 -1.44 -14.18 13.36
CA SER A 119 -0.32 -14.53 14.23
C SER A 119 -0.08 -16.03 14.28
N ALA A 120 -1.13 -16.84 14.40
CA ALA A 120 -0.99 -18.29 14.36
C ALA A 120 -0.39 -18.77 13.03
N LEU A 121 -0.89 -18.26 11.90
CA LEU A 121 -0.35 -18.55 10.57
C LEU A 121 1.10 -18.05 10.39
N ARG A 122 1.46 -16.93 11.04
CA ARG A 122 2.83 -16.41 11.02
C ARG A 122 3.76 -17.38 11.75
N ASP A 123 3.35 -17.90 12.88
CA ASP A 123 4.17 -18.81 13.68
C ASP A 123 4.30 -20.18 12.96
N GLU A 124 3.23 -20.71 12.38
CA GLU A 124 3.25 -21.91 11.54
C GLU A 124 4.21 -21.76 10.35
N SER A 125 4.01 -20.71 9.54
CA SER A 125 4.87 -20.46 8.37
C SER A 125 6.32 -20.15 8.74
N SER A 126 6.57 -19.62 9.95
CA SER A 126 7.92 -19.43 10.48
C SER A 126 8.59 -20.77 10.75
N SER A 127 7.88 -21.70 11.39
CA SER A 127 8.38 -23.06 11.65
C SER A 127 8.65 -23.82 10.35
N THR A 128 7.74 -23.74 9.36
CA THR A 128 7.96 -24.34 8.04
C THR A 128 9.20 -23.76 7.35
N LEU A 129 9.37 -22.43 7.40
CA LEU A 129 10.51 -21.78 6.76
C LEU A 129 11.84 -22.15 7.45
N GLN A 130 11.84 -22.23 8.78
CA GLN A 130 13.01 -22.67 9.56
C GLN A 130 13.44 -24.10 9.19
N ASN A 131 12.50 -24.99 8.94
CA ASN A 131 12.79 -26.39 8.58
C ASN A 131 13.34 -26.54 7.15
N VAL A 132 13.05 -25.59 6.25
CA VAL A 132 13.44 -25.66 4.84
C VAL A 132 14.75 -24.90 4.58
N ILE A 133 15.14 -23.97 5.46
CA ILE A 133 16.42 -23.26 5.37
C ILE A 133 17.49 -24.09 6.08
N THR A 134 18.29 -24.84 5.32
CA THR A 134 19.43 -25.63 5.85
C THR A 134 20.77 -24.92 5.69
N ASP A 135 20.94 -24.13 4.63
CA ASP A 135 22.28 -23.69 4.17
C ASP A 135 22.55 -22.20 4.39
N VAL A 136 21.53 -21.41 4.72
CA VAL A 136 21.64 -19.96 4.93
C VAL A 136 21.40 -19.63 6.40
N SER A 137 22.14 -18.67 6.95
CA SER A 137 21.92 -18.16 8.31
C SER A 137 20.43 -17.77 8.48
N PRO A 138 19.65 -18.51 9.29
CA PRO A 138 18.22 -18.24 9.46
C PRO A 138 17.99 -16.80 9.97
N HIS A 139 18.90 -16.29 10.80
CA HIS A 139 18.84 -14.94 11.34
C HIS A 139 18.84 -13.86 10.26
N GLU A 140 19.56 -14.04 9.16
CA GLU A 140 19.58 -13.06 8.06
C GLU A 140 18.25 -13.04 7.30
N VAL A 141 17.70 -14.23 7.02
CA VAL A 141 16.44 -14.37 6.29
C VAL A 141 15.27 -13.80 7.11
N PHE A 142 15.17 -14.18 8.38
CA PHE A 142 14.15 -13.64 9.29
C PHE A 142 14.38 -12.16 9.59
N GLY A 143 15.64 -11.70 9.64
CA GLY A 143 15.99 -10.29 9.76
C GLY A 143 15.47 -9.46 8.58
N ALA A 144 15.70 -9.91 7.35
CA ALA A 144 15.21 -9.27 6.13
C ALA A 144 13.66 -9.27 6.07
N LEU A 145 13.02 -10.38 6.44
CA LEU A 145 11.56 -10.49 6.48
C LEU A 145 10.95 -9.55 7.53
N ASN A 146 11.56 -9.45 8.71
CA ASN A 146 11.17 -8.49 9.74
C ASN A 146 11.36 -7.03 9.30
N ALA A 147 12.45 -6.73 8.59
CA ALA A 147 12.66 -5.41 8.01
C ALA A 147 11.57 -5.06 6.98
N CYS A 148 11.19 -6.02 6.13
CA CYS A 148 10.08 -5.88 5.18
C CYS A 148 8.74 -5.65 5.90
N TYR A 149 8.45 -6.43 6.94
CA TYR A 149 7.27 -6.22 7.80
C TYR A 149 7.21 -4.80 8.36
N ARG A 150 8.31 -4.33 8.98
CA ARG A 150 8.40 -2.99 9.58
C ARG A 150 8.23 -1.89 8.52
N ALA A 151 8.86 -2.04 7.36
CA ALA A 151 8.73 -1.08 6.26
C ALA A 151 7.28 -1.01 5.74
N HIS A 152 6.64 -2.16 5.53
CA HIS A 152 5.25 -2.23 5.09
C HIS A 152 4.30 -1.64 6.14
N PHE A 153 4.50 -2.00 7.41
CA PHE A 153 3.73 -1.47 8.53
C PHE A 153 3.82 0.06 8.61
N ARG A 154 5.03 0.63 8.52
CA ARG A 154 5.23 2.10 8.50
C ARG A 154 4.46 2.75 7.35
N LYS A 155 4.53 2.19 6.14
CA LYS A 155 3.81 2.71 4.97
C LYS A 155 2.29 2.67 5.15
N CYS A 156 1.76 1.57 5.70
CA CYS A 156 0.33 1.45 5.99
C CYS A 156 -0.09 2.44 7.07
N MET A 157 0.67 2.53 8.16
CA MET A 157 0.42 3.48 9.24
C MET A 157 0.42 4.92 8.77
N GLN A 158 1.39 5.33 7.95
CA GLN A 158 1.44 6.67 7.39
C GLN A 158 0.18 6.99 6.58
N ARG A 159 -0.25 6.09 5.68
CA ARG A 159 -1.48 6.25 4.90
C ARG A 159 -2.73 6.38 5.80
N LYS A 160 -2.77 5.67 6.93
CA LYS A 160 -3.87 5.74 7.90
C LYS A 160 -3.85 7.04 8.70
N ASN A 161 -2.68 7.52 9.11
CA ASN A 161 -2.52 8.82 9.75
C ASN A 161 -2.94 9.94 8.79
N ASP A 162 -2.45 9.94 7.55
CA ASP A 162 -2.87 10.92 6.53
C ASP A 162 -4.39 10.87 6.26
N LYS A 163 -5.01 9.69 6.39
CA LYS A 163 -6.46 9.54 6.28
C LYS A 163 -7.18 10.12 7.49
N LEU A 164 -6.65 9.91 8.69
CA LEU A 164 -7.21 10.43 9.93
C LEU A 164 -7.11 11.95 9.97
N ASP A 165 -5.97 12.52 9.58
CA ASP A 165 -5.75 13.96 9.47
C ASP A 165 -6.72 14.60 8.47
N ARG A 166 -6.98 13.94 7.33
CA ARG A 166 -8.01 14.39 6.38
C ARG A 166 -9.41 14.40 6.98
N ILE A 167 -9.77 13.38 7.77
CA ILE A 167 -11.08 13.34 8.42
C ILE A 167 -11.19 14.44 9.47
N ARG A 168 -10.14 14.66 10.27
CA ARG A 168 -10.08 15.78 11.23
C ARG A 168 -10.21 17.13 10.54
N ALA A 169 -9.52 17.32 9.42
CA ALA A 169 -9.55 18.55 8.64
C ALA A 169 -10.89 18.76 7.89
N GLU A 170 -11.76 17.77 7.78
CA GLU A 170 -13.10 17.95 7.23
C GLU A 170 -14.14 18.26 8.32
N ASP A 171 -13.91 17.78 9.55
CA ASP A 171 -14.82 17.94 10.66
C ASP A 171 -14.71 19.35 11.27
N ARG A 172 -15.78 20.15 11.13
CA ARG A 172 -15.79 21.55 11.57
C ARG A 172 -15.57 21.66 13.09
N VAL A 173 -16.01 20.68 13.87
CA VAL A 173 -15.88 20.68 15.33
C VAL A 173 -14.43 20.39 15.75
N LEU A 174 -13.75 19.48 15.07
CA LEU A 174 -12.36 19.09 15.40
C LEU A 174 -11.33 20.12 14.93
N LYS A 175 -11.62 20.91 13.89
CA LYS A 175 -10.75 22.03 13.47
C LYS A 175 -10.48 23.03 14.59
N HIS A 176 -11.48 23.31 15.43
CA HIS A 176 -11.36 24.29 16.49
C HIS A 176 -10.52 23.78 17.68
N LEU A 177 -10.47 22.46 17.89
CA LEU A 177 -9.67 21.83 18.95
C LEU A 177 -8.18 21.78 18.60
N ASP A 178 -7.82 21.70 17.31
CA ASP A 178 -6.43 21.70 16.85
C ASP A 178 -5.73 23.06 17.06
N HIS A 179 -6.49 24.16 17.24
CA HIS A 179 -5.93 25.49 17.54
C HIS A 179 -5.69 25.72 19.04
N THR A 180 -6.36 24.96 19.92
CA THR A 180 -6.26 25.12 21.38
C THR A 180 -5.31 24.11 22.05
N LEU A 181 -4.94 23.03 21.35
CA LEU A 181 -4.16 21.91 21.93
C LEU A 181 -2.91 21.53 21.11
N ALA A 182 -2.03 22.50 20.83
CA ALA A 182 -0.62 22.16 20.62
C ALA A 182 0.29 23.24 21.22
N PRO A 183 1.34 22.88 22.00
CA PRO A 183 2.14 21.68 21.78
C PRO A 183 2.53 20.91 23.06
N THR A 184 2.07 19.67 23.22
CA THR A 184 2.83 18.66 23.97
C THR A 184 2.68 17.28 23.32
N SER A 185 3.84 16.66 23.04
CA SER A 185 4.03 15.26 22.68
C SER A 185 3.32 14.75 21.40
N ASN A 186 3.96 14.99 20.25
CA ASN A 186 4.38 13.93 19.32
C ASN A 186 5.22 14.57 18.21
N ILE A 187 6.54 14.57 18.41
CA ILE A 187 7.55 14.82 17.39
C ILE A 187 7.48 13.62 16.42
N ILE A 188 6.51 13.65 15.51
CA ILE A 188 6.64 12.99 14.21
C ILE A 188 7.13 14.08 13.28
N LEU A 189 8.29 13.80 12.66
CA LEU A 189 8.85 14.44 11.47
C LEU A 189 7.75 15.07 10.60
N ARG A 190 7.37 16.30 10.95
CA ARG A 190 6.78 17.26 10.05
C ARG A 190 7.92 17.58 9.10
N ARG A 191 8.02 16.80 8.03
CA ARG A 191 8.66 17.27 6.81
C ARG A 191 7.77 18.41 6.34
N ASN A 192 8.02 19.59 6.90
CA ASN A 192 7.52 20.85 6.41
C ASN A 192 7.93 20.85 4.94
N ARG A 193 6.99 20.55 4.05
CA ARG A 193 6.99 21.18 2.73
C ARG A 193 6.74 22.65 3.02
N SER A 194 7.80 23.33 3.44
CA SER A 194 7.92 24.76 3.29
C SER A 194 7.52 25.02 1.85
N ARG A 195 6.41 25.73 1.65
CA ARG A 195 6.16 26.45 0.42
C ARG A 195 7.21 27.53 0.37
N HIS A 196 8.44 27.13 0.05
CA HIS A 196 9.38 28.04 -0.55
C HIS A 196 8.72 28.49 -1.84
N THR A 197 8.45 29.78 -1.94
CA THR A 197 8.47 30.54 -3.17
C THR A 197 9.89 30.49 -3.75
N SER A 198 10.38 29.29 -4.05
CA SER A 198 11.59 29.11 -4.83
C SER A 198 11.17 29.21 -6.27
N THR A 199 11.67 30.24 -6.95
CA THR A 199 11.87 30.27 -8.39
C THR A 199 12.13 28.85 -8.90
N ARG A 200 11.16 28.35 -9.66
CA ARG A 200 11.08 26.99 -10.16
C ARG A 200 12.36 26.69 -10.95
N GLN A 201 13.33 26.01 -10.34
CA GLN A 201 14.49 25.50 -11.07
C GLN A 201 13.95 24.53 -12.12
N THR A 202 13.94 24.96 -13.37
CA THR A 202 13.60 24.11 -14.51
C THR A 202 14.78 23.18 -14.75
N ASN A 203 14.58 21.87 -14.74
CA ASN A 203 15.58 20.86 -15.12
C ASN A 203 15.99 20.93 -16.61
N ILE A 204 15.75 22.06 -17.28
CA ILE A 204 15.96 22.27 -18.71
C ILE A 204 17.09 23.27 -18.84
N ALA A 205 18.27 22.77 -19.19
CA ALA A 205 19.35 23.61 -19.68
C ALA A 205 19.10 23.85 -21.18
N ASN A 206 18.73 25.08 -21.55
CA ASN A 206 18.64 25.46 -22.95
C ASN A 206 20.05 25.74 -23.47
N LEU A 207 20.56 24.86 -24.34
CA LEU A 207 21.88 24.98 -24.95
C LEU A 207 21.83 25.62 -26.35
N SER A 208 20.65 26.06 -26.79
CA SER A 208 20.43 26.67 -28.10
C SER A 208 20.28 28.18 -28.00
N ASN A 209 20.53 28.90 -29.10
CA ASN A 209 20.29 30.34 -29.20
C ASN A 209 18.79 30.69 -29.35
N TYR A 210 17.89 29.70 -29.29
CA TYR A 210 16.46 29.87 -29.43
C TYR A 210 15.81 30.12 -28.06
N THR A 211 14.97 31.16 -27.94
CA THR A 211 14.25 31.47 -26.71
C THR A 211 12.98 30.64 -26.60
N LEU A 212 12.94 29.71 -25.65
CA LEU A 212 11.79 28.83 -25.43
C LEU A 212 10.59 29.59 -24.83
N SER A 213 9.41 29.35 -25.39
CA SER A 213 8.13 29.79 -24.83
C SER A 213 7.80 29.09 -23.51
N ASN A 214 6.98 29.72 -22.68
CA ASN A 214 6.45 29.15 -21.43
C ASN A 214 5.74 27.79 -21.66
N GLY A 215 5.13 27.59 -22.82
CA GLY A 215 4.52 26.30 -23.20
C GLY A 215 5.55 25.21 -23.46
N GLU A 216 6.61 25.55 -24.18
CA GLU A 216 7.70 24.65 -24.56
C GLU A 216 8.54 24.26 -23.35
N GLN A 217 8.84 25.22 -22.45
CA GLN A 217 9.47 24.92 -21.17
C GLN A 217 8.62 23.96 -20.33
N ARG A 218 7.29 24.12 -20.30
CA ARG A 218 6.42 23.18 -19.57
C ARG A 218 6.46 21.78 -20.20
N LEU A 219 6.50 21.69 -21.51
CA LEU A 219 6.56 20.43 -22.24
C LEU A 219 7.89 19.70 -21.99
N LEU A 220 9.02 20.40 -22.16
CA LEU A 220 10.35 19.87 -21.91
C LEU A 220 10.55 19.48 -20.44
N SER A 221 9.89 20.17 -19.50
CA SER A 221 10.03 19.89 -18.06
C SER A 221 9.42 18.55 -17.65
N ARG A 222 8.59 17.97 -18.52
CA ARG A 222 8.06 16.62 -18.34
C ARG A 222 9.07 15.54 -18.74
N GLY A 223 10.09 15.85 -19.55
CA GLY A 223 11.12 14.90 -19.98
C GLY A 223 10.53 13.58 -20.50
N LEU A 224 11.08 12.44 -20.08
CA LEU A 224 10.60 11.10 -20.45
C LEU A 224 9.18 10.75 -19.96
N SER A 225 8.58 11.56 -19.08
CA SER A 225 7.16 11.40 -18.68
C SER A 225 6.17 11.92 -19.73
N PHE A 226 6.68 12.51 -20.82
CA PHE A 226 5.87 12.85 -22.00
C PHE A 226 5.49 11.62 -22.84
N CYS A 227 6.12 10.46 -22.62
CA CYS A 227 5.60 9.22 -23.15
C CYS A 227 4.26 8.97 -22.45
N PRO A 228 3.11 8.95 -23.15
CA PRO A 228 1.84 8.60 -22.53
C PRO A 228 2.02 7.17 -22.01
N SER A 229 2.27 7.03 -20.72
CA SER A 229 2.22 5.74 -20.05
C SER A 229 0.76 5.36 -20.08
N ARG A 230 0.34 4.66 -21.13
CA ARG A 230 -0.97 4.00 -21.15
C ARG A 230 -0.95 3.08 -19.94
N ASP A 231 -1.98 3.14 -19.11
CA ASP A 231 -2.15 2.16 -18.04
C ASP A 231 -2.10 0.79 -18.70
N LEU A 232 -1.06 0.01 -18.38
CA LEU A 232 -0.90 -1.32 -18.93
C LEU A 232 -2.11 -2.13 -18.44
N ASN A 233 -2.97 -2.58 -19.35
CA ASN A 233 -4.07 -3.47 -19.02
C ASN A 233 -3.55 -4.92 -19.09
N PRO A 234 -3.06 -5.51 -18.00
CA PRO A 234 -2.49 -6.86 -18.04
C PRO A 234 -3.54 -7.90 -18.47
N VAL A 235 -4.82 -7.67 -18.17
CA VAL A 235 -5.91 -8.58 -18.53
C VAL A 235 -6.15 -8.55 -20.04
N GLY A 236 -6.22 -7.35 -20.62
CA GLY A 236 -6.36 -7.17 -22.08
C GLY A 236 -5.17 -7.75 -22.83
N LEU A 237 -3.95 -7.55 -22.32
CA LEU A 237 -2.74 -8.11 -22.93
C LEU A 237 -2.74 -9.65 -22.92
N CYS A 238 -3.17 -10.28 -21.83
CA CYS A 238 -3.31 -11.74 -21.78
C CYS A 238 -4.33 -12.25 -22.80
N GLN A 239 -5.49 -11.58 -22.93
CA GLN A 239 -6.50 -11.94 -23.92
C GLN A 239 -6.00 -11.78 -25.36
N ASP A 240 -5.29 -10.69 -25.65
CA ASP A 240 -4.70 -10.45 -26.97
C ASP A 240 -3.66 -11.51 -27.32
N MET A 241 -2.81 -11.91 -26.35
CA MET A 241 -1.84 -12.98 -26.52
C MET A 241 -2.52 -14.33 -26.77
N GLU A 242 -3.57 -14.67 -26.02
CA GLU A 242 -4.35 -15.91 -26.22
C GLU A 242 -5.00 -15.95 -27.61
N GLN A 243 -5.63 -14.85 -28.05
CA GLN A 243 -6.23 -14.74 -29.37
C GLN A 243 -5.19 -14.84 -30.49
N TYR A 244 -3.99 -14.26 -30.29
CA TYR A 244 -2.90 -14.36 -31.25
C TYR A 244 -2.39 -15.81 -31.39
N LEU A 245 -2.14 -16.49 -30.27
CA LEU A 245 -1.72 -17.89 -30.28
C LEU A 245 -2.77 -18.80 -30.91
N ARG A 246 -4.06 -18.55 -30.64
CA ARG A 246 -5.16 -19.28 -31.30
C ARG A 246 -5.15 -19.09 -32.81
N ARG A 247 -4.92 -17.87 -33.30
CA ARG A 247 -4.83 -17.57 -34.74
C ARG A 247 -3.65 -18.28 -35.41
N ILE A 248 -2.49 -18.31 -34.75
CA ILE A 248 -1.33 -19.07 -35.25
C ILE A 248 -1.68 -20.56 -35.36
N LYS A 249 -2.22 -21.15 -34.30
CA LYS A 249 -2.56 -22.58 -34.29
C LYS A 249 -3.62 -22.94 -35.33
N LEU A 250 -4.63 -22.11 -35.53
CA LEU A 250 -5.62 -22.31 -36.59
C LEU A 250 -4.96 -22.22 -37.97
N LYS A 251 -4.08 -21.24 -38.18
CA LYS A 251 -3.34 -21.12 -39.44
C LYS A 251 -2.46 -22.33 -39.71
N GLU A 252 -1.76 -22.83 -38.69
CA GLU A 252 -0.94 -24.04 -38.78
C GLU A 252 -1.78 -25.28 -39.08
N TYR A 253 -2.95 -25.42 -38.44
CA TYR A 253 -3.88 -26.53 -38.67
C TYR A 253 -4.37 -26.58 -40.12
N PHE A 254 -4.77 -25.43 -40.69
CA PHE A 254 -5.29 -25.36 -42.06
C PHE A 254 -4.21 -25.20 -43.14
N GLN A 255 -2.93 -25.07 -42.78
CA GLN A 255 -1.84 -24.97 -43.76
C GLN A 255 -1.40 -26.33 -44.34
N ASN A 256 -1.90 -27.45 -43.78
CA ASN A 256 -1.47 -28.80 -44.17
C ASN A 256 -2.42 -29.52 -45.16
N ASP A 257 -3.52 -28.90 -45.58
CA ASP A 257 -4.53 -29.56 -46.43
C ASP A 257 -4.39 -29.27 -47.94
N ASP A 258 -3.50 -28.37 -48.37
CA ASP A 258 -3.35 -27.98 -49.79
C ASP A 258 -2.24 -28.77 -50.55
N THR A 259 -1.62 -29.80 -49.98
CA THR A 259 -0.58 -30.61 -50.67
C THR A 259 -0.97 -32.07 -50.96
N ASN A 260 -2.26 -32.41 -50.94
CA ASN A 260 -2.73 -33.77 -51.32
C ASN A 260 -3.82 -33.75 -52.41
N SER A 261 -3.70 -32.89 -53.42
CA SER A 261 -4.43 -33.06 -54.69
C SER A 261 -3.49 -33.47 -55.83
N SER A 262 -3.16 -34.75 -55.90
CA SER A 262 -2.75 -35.40 -57.14
C SER A 262 -3.41 -36.78 -57.21
N PRO A 263 -4.20 -37.08 -58.26
CA PRO A 263 -4.91 -38.34 -58.38
C PRO A 263 -3.92 -39.48 -58.64
N LYS A 264 -4.10 -40.62 -57.97
CA LYS A 264 -3.30 -41.82 -58.22
C LYS A 264 -3.64 -42.41 -59.60
N PRO A 265 -2.67 -42.65 -60.49
CA PRO A 265 -2.88 -43.43 -61.71
C PRO A 265 -2.70 -44.93 -61.44
N HIS A 266 -3.56 -45.72 -62.12
CA HIS A 266 -3.59 -47.18 -62.31
C HIS A 266 -3.85 -48.09 -61.11
#